data_AF-A0A529LXW2-F1
#
_entry.id   AF-A0A529LXW2-F1
#
_cell.length_a   1.000
_cell.length_b   1.000
_cell.length_c   1.000
_cell.angle_alpha   90.00
_cell.angle_beta   90.00
_cell.angle_gamma   90.00
#
_symmetry.space_group_name_H-M   'P 1'
#
loop_
_entity.id
_entity.type
_entity.pdbx_description
1 polymer ?
#
loop_
_entity_poly.entity_id
_entity_poly.type
_entity_poly.pdbx_seq_one_letter_code
_entity_poly.pdbx_strand_id
1 'polypeptide(L)'
;IGGGHNGLVAAATLAKSGRKVLLLEAGNELGGAARTEEFAPGFRVSAVAHLLNRLHPDVVKTLELERHGLKVERGDFVPSVALSK
;
A
#
# COMPACT_ATOMS: atom_id res chain seq x y z
N ILE A 1 11.60 -9.15 1.50
CA ILE A 1 11.88 -8.73 2.90
C ILE A 1 11.32 -7.32 3.04
N GLY A 2 10.57 -7.06 4.12
CA GLY A 2 9.73 -5.87 4.31
C GLY A 2 8.27 -6.15 3.92
N GLY A 3 7.37 -6.09 4.90
CA GLY A 3 5.91 -6.22 4.81
C GLY A 3 5.17 -4.88 4.67
N GLY A 4 5.85 -3.84 4.16
CA GLY A 4 5.22 -2.61 3.71
C GLY A 4 4.38 -2.82 2.44
N HIS A 5 3.56 -1.83 2.07
CA HIS A 5 2.69 -1.89 0.88
C HIS A 5 3.41 -2.36 -0.40
N ASN A 6 4.64 -1.89 -0.66
CA ASN A 6 5.44 -2.33 -1.82
C ASN A 6 5.80 -3.83 -1.75
N GLY A 7 6.25 -4.30 -0.58
CA GLY A 7 6.58 -5.71 -0.38
C GLY A 7 5.36 -6.62 -0.47
N LEU A 8 4.21 -6.16 0.03
CA LEU A 8 2.94 -6.86 -0.09
C LEU A 8 2.48 -6.97 -1.55
N VAL A 9 2.55 -5.88 -2.32
CA VAL A 9 2.22 -5.90 -3.77
C VAL A 9 3.13 -6.88 -4.52
N ALA A 10 4.44 -6.81 -4.28
CA ALA A 10 5.40 -7.72 -4.91
C ALA A 10 5.12 -9.18 -4.55
N ALA A 11 4.89 -9.47 -3.26
CA ALA A 11 4.60 -10.82 -2.80
C ALA A 11 3.30 -11.37 -3.38
N ALA A 12 2.22 -10.57 -3.39
CA ALA A 12 0.94 -10.98 -3.95
C ALA A 12 1.03 -11.21 -5.47
N THR A 13 1.75 -10.35 -6.19
CA THR A 13 1.97 -10.49 -7.63
C THR A 13 2.74 -11.77 -7.96
N LEU A 14 3.81 -12.06 -7.22
CA LEU A 14 4.57 -13.30 -7.37
C LEU A 14 3.73 -14.54 -7.04
N ALA A 15 2.95 -14.49 -5.95
CA ALA A 15 2.07 -15.58 -5.56
C ALA A 15 1.00 -15.87 -6.63
N LYS A 16 0.41 -14.82 -7.22
CA LYS A 16 -0.57 -14.95 -8.31
C LYS A 16 0.03 -15.61 -9.56
N SER A 17 1.33 -15.46 -9.80
CA SER A 17 2.06 -16.16 -10.86
C SER A 17 2.36 -17.65 -10.57
N GLY A 18 1.82 -18.21 -9.47
CA GLY A 18 1.99 -19.61 -9.08
C GLY A 18 3.27 -19.89 -8.29
N ARG A 19 3.99 -18.87 -7.83
CA ARG A 19 5.21 -19.03 -7.03
C ARG A 19 4.85 -19.22 -5.55
N LYS A 20 5.62 -20.08 -4.85
CA LYS A 20 5.61 -20.12 -3.39
C LYS A 20 6.43 -18.95 -2.84
N VAL A 21 5.78 -18.04 -2.11
CA VAL A 21 6.38 -16.79 -1.63
C VAL A 21 6.45 -16.78 -0.11
N LEU A 22 7.60 -16.38 0.44
CA LEU A 22 7.76 -16.05 1.86
C LEU A 22 8.03 -14.55 1.99
N LEU A 23 7.20 -13.87 2.76
CA LEU A 23 7.37 -12.45 3.10
C LEU A 23 7.76 -12.36 4.57
N LEU A 24 8.84 -11.64 4.86
CA LEU A 24 9.34 -11.40 6.21
C LEU A 24 9.25 -9.90 6.51
N GLU A 25 8.67 -9.55 7.65
CA GLU A 25 8.58 -8.20 8.20
C GLU A 25 9.26 -8.19 9.58
N ALA A 26 9.98 -7.11 9.90
CA ALA A 26 10.67 -6.97 11.17
C ALA A 26 9.75 -6.44 12.28
N GLY A 27 8.72 -5.66 11.91
CA GLY A 27 7.69 -5.17 12.81
C GLY A 27 6.62 -6.21 13.16
N ASN A 28 5.77 -5.83 14.11
CA ASN A 28 4.68 -6.69 14.60
C ASN A 28 3.46 -6.70 13.67
N GLU A 29 3.41 -5.78 12.71
CA GLU A 29 2.28 -5.58 11.82
C GLU A 29 2.76 -5.27 10.40
N LEU A 30 1.93 -5.65 9.43
CA LEU A 30 2.12 -5.34 8.01
C LEU A 30 1.66 -3.91 7.68
N GLY A 31 1.93 -3.47 6.46
CA GLY A 31 1.46 -2.21 5.89
C GLY A 31 2.56 -1.16 5.78
N GLY A 32 3.56 -1.20 6.66
CA GLY A 32 4.70 -0.26 6.65
C GLY A 32 4.21 1.18 6.62
N ALA A 33 4.68 1.97 5.66
CA ALA A 33 4.26 3.37 5.48
C ALA A 33 2.75 3.58 5.25
N ALA A 34 1.99 2.53 4.92
CA ALA A 34 0.53 2.58 4.72
C ALA A 34 -0.27 2.19 5.98
N ARG A 35 0.41 1.84 7.08
CA ARG A 35 -0.24 1.52 8.35
C ARG A 35 -0.79 2.80 8.99
N THR A 36 -2.04 2.74 9.42
CA THR A 36 -2.67 3.80 10.21
C THR A 36 -2.25 3.68 11.68
N GLU A 37 -1.57 4.70 12.17
CA GLU A 37 -1.09 4.80 13.55
C GLU A 37 -1.82 5.91 14.29
N GLU A 38 -1.94 5.76 15.60
CA GLU A 38 -2.42 6.83 16.48
C GLU A 38 -1.23 7.64 16.97
N PHE A 39 -1.20 8.94 16.64
CA PHE A 39 -0.10 9.83 17.04
C PHE A 39 -0.49 10.77 18.19
N ALA A 40 -1.78 10.91 18.45
CA ALA A 40 -2.35 11.60 19.60
C ALA A 40 -3.73 10.97 19.94
N PRO A 41 -4.24 11.07 21.18
CA PRO A 41 -5.50 10.45 21.57
C PRO A 41 -6.67 10.80 20.64
N GLY A 42 -7.22 9.79 19.95
CA GLY A 42 -8.31 9.95 18.98
C GLY A 42 -7.88 10.39 17.58
N PHE A 43 -6.59 10.70 17.36
CA PHE A 43 -6.05 11.14 16.07
C PHE A 43 -5.19 10.06 15.43
N ARG A 44 -5.61 9.62 14.25
CA ARG A 44 -4.98 8.53 13.52
C ARG A 44 -4.62 8.96 12.11
N VAL A 45 -3.44 8.57 11.64
CA VAL A 45 -2.97 8.85 10.28
C VAL A 45 -2.02 7.76 9.81
N SER A 46 -1.91 7.61 8.50
CA SER A 46 -0.81 6.86 7.89
C SER A 46 0.49 7.65 8.02
N ALA A 47 1.51 7.05 8.66
CA ALA A 47 2.73 7.76 9.05
C ALA A 47 3.45 8.45 7.87
N VAL A 48 3.44 7.83 6.67
CA VAL A 48 4.22 8.33 5.52
C VAL A 48 3.45 8.22 4.19
N ALA A 49 2.45 7.35 4.06
CA ALA A 49 1.68 7.20 2.82
C ALA A 49 0.39 8.04 2.79
N HIS A 50 0.44 9.27 3.30
CA HIS A 50 -0.72 10.19 3.32
C HIS A 50 -0.87 11.01 2.03
N LEU A 51 0.20 11.16 1.22
CA LEU A 51 0.22 11.96 -0.01
C LEU A 51 0.80 11.25 -1.25
N LEU A 52 1.29 10.01 -1.12
CA LEU A 52 1.68 9.16 -2.25
C LEU A 52 0.42 8.59 -2.93
N ASN A 53 -0.28 9.50 -3.60
CA ASN A 53 -1.43 9.35 -4.46
C ASN A 53 -1.66 7.97 -5.11
N ARG A 54 -2.44 7.15 -4.41
CA ARG A 54 -3.09 5.91 -4.84
C ARG A 54 -2.13 4.84 -5.39
N LEU A 55 -2.24 3.64 -4.82
CA LEU A 55 -1.67 2.43 -5.43
C LEU A 55 -2.00 2.41 -6.93
N HIS A 56 -1.01 2.09 -7.78
CA HIS A 56 -1.19 2.15 -9.23
C HIS A 56 -2.48 1.41 -9.65
N PRO A 57 -3.34 1.98 -10.52
CA PRO A 57 -4.64 1.38 -10.86
C PRO A 57 -4.54 -0.07 -11.35
N ASP A 58 -3.49 -0.40 -12.10
CA ASP A 58 -3.26 -1.78 -12.54
C ASP A 58 -2.95 -2.73 -11.39
N VAL A 59 -2.30 -2.25 -10.32
CA VAL A 59 -2.08 -3.07 -9.11
C VAL A 59 -3.42 -3.30 -8.41
N VAL A 60 -4.24 -2.25 -8.26
CA VAL A 60 -5.59 -2.35 -7.69
C VAL A 60 -6.42 -3.37 -8.44
N LYS A 61 -6.44 -3.28 -9.78
CA LYS A 61 -7.17 -4.18 -10.66
C LYS A 61 -6.60 -5.60 -10.62
N THR A 62 -5.29 -5.76 -10.75
CA THR A 62 -4.62 -7.07 -10.81
C THR A 62 -4.76 -7.84 -9.50
N LEU A 63 -4.68 -7.15 -8.37
CA LEU A 63 -4.86 -7.76 -7.05
C LEU A 63 -6.32 -7.72 -6.58
N GLU A 64 -7.24 -7.21 -7.42
CA GLU A 64 -8.69 -7.17 -7.18
C GLU A 64 -9.02 -6.54 -5.82
N LEU A 65 -8.28 -5.48 -5.44
CA LEU A 65 -8.27 -4.96 -4.07
C LEU A 65 -9.63 -4.41 -3.63
N GLU A 66 -10.45 -3.93 -4.57
CA GLU A 66 -11.82 -3.47 -4.27
C GLU A 66 -12.70 -4.61 -3.74
N ARG A 67 -12.55 -5.82 -4.30
CA ARG A 67 -13.21 -7.03 -3.77
C ARG A 67 -12.68 -7.40 -2.39
N HIS A 68 -11.44 -7.02 -2.08
CA HIS A 68 -10.81 -7.18 -0.77
C HIS A 68 -11.03 -5.97 0.16
N GLY A 69 -11.94 -5.05 -0.18
CA GLY A 69 -12.39 -3.98 0.70
C GLY A 69 -11.67 -2.64 0.52
N LEU A 70 -10.82 -2.48 -0.50
CA LEU A 70 -10.28 -1.17 -0.86
C LEU A 70 -11.43 -0.25 -1.28
N LYS A 71 -11.60 0.85 -0.54
CA LYS A 71 -12.52 1.93 -0.89
C LYS A 71 -11.70 3.20 -1.08
N VAL A 72 -11.92 3.88 -2.19
CA VAL A 72 -11.26 5.15 -2.47
C VAL A 72 -12.29 6.27 -2.33
N GLU A 73 -12.25 6.93 -1.18
CA GLU A 73 -13.04 8.15 -0.94
C GLU A 73 -12.50 9.24 -1.86
N ARG A 74 -13.38 9.85 -2.66
CA ARG A 74 -13.02 10.74 -3.78
C ARG A 74 -12.17 11.93 -3.31
N GLY A 75 -10.96 12.03 -3.87
CA GLY A 75 -10.23 13.28 -4.07
C GLY A 75 -9.72 13.29 -5.51
N ASP A 76 -9.83 14.42 -6.19
CA ASP A 76 -9.39 14.57 -7.58
C ASP A 76 -7.96 14.06 -7.79
N PHE A 77 -7.69 13.49 -8.97
CA PHE A 77 -6.35 13.04 -9.31
C PHE A 77 -5.40 14.25 -9.29
N VAL A 78 -4.53 14.30 -8.28
CA VAL A 78 -3.46 15.30 -8.25
C VAL A 78 -2.32 14.74 -9.12
N PRO A 79 -1.97 15.39 -10.25
CA PRO A 79 -0.90 14.92 -11.11
C PRO A 79 0.42 14.84 -10.34
N SER A 80 1.06 13.67 -10.36
CA SER A 80 2.44 13.52 -9.90
C SER A 80 3.38 14.24 -10.86
N VAL A 81 4.05 15.29 -10.39
CA VAL A 81 5.20 15.86 -11.10
C VAL A 81 6.47 15.25 -10.51
N ALA A 82 7.09 14.34 -11.25
CA ALA A 82 8.43 13.90 -10.92
C ALA A 82 9.42 14.92 -11.49
N LEU A 83 10.19 15.58 -10.62
CA LEU A 83 11.33 16.37 -11.05
C LEU A 83 12.42 15.38 -11.50
N SER A 84 12.62 15.27 -12.81
CA SER A 84 13.83 14.65 -13.35
C SER A 84 15.00 15.65 -13.19
N LYS A 85 16.17 15.14 -12.80
CA LYS A 85 17.43 15.87 -12.92
C LYS A 85 17.96 15.73 -14.34
#